data_AF-A0A8E6IL71-F1
#
_entry.id   AF-A0A8E6IL71-F1
#
_cell.length_a   1.000
_cell.length_b   1.000
_cell.length_c   1.000
_cell.angle_alpha   90.00
_cell.angle_beta   90.00
_cell.angle_gamma   90.00
#
_symmetry.space_group_name_H-M   'P 1'
#
loop_
_entity.id
_entity.type
_entity.pdbx_description
1 polymer ?
#
loop_
_entity_poly.entity_id
_entity_poly.type
_entity_poly.pdbx_seq_one_letter_code
_entity_poly.pdbx_strand_id
1 'polypeptide(L)'
;MKLAAVYACIYVISSNVAQMPLHVMRRTGKKVEAARDHPAFYLVHDEPNTWQTSYKWRELKQRHILGWGNGFTRVIRHRRTGEVTGLEACMPWETTLLNTGGRYTYGVYNEEGSFAINPDDMIHVRALGNDQKMGLSPVLQHAETIGMGMSGQKYTESFFSGNARPAGIVSVKGELNDGAWKRLKEMWQKATAMLRSQENRTMLLPAELDYKALTVSPVDAQLIDMMKLNRSMIAGIFNVPAHMINDLEKATFSNISEQAIQFVRYTMMPWVTNWEQELNRRLFTRAEREAGYYVRFNLAGLLRGTAKERAEFYHFAITDGWMSRNEARAFEDMNPKDGLDEMLVSVNASRPAKTTIQENTQDE
;
A
#
# COMPACT_ATOMS: atom_id res chain seq x y z
N MET A 1 -2.14 -14.59 0.80
CA MET A 1 -0.67 -14.41 0.93
C MET A 1 -0.28 -14.88 2.32
N LYS A 2 0.71 -15.78 2.45
CA LYS A 2 1.03 -16.43 3.74
C LYS A 2 2.01 -15.65 4.62
N LEU A 3 2.82 -14.76 4.03
CA LEU A 3 3.81 -13.97 4.75
C LEU A 3 3.25 -12.57 5.07
N ALA A 4 3.17 -12.22 6.36
CA ALA A 4 2.55 -11.00 6.85
C ALA A 4 3.21 -9.72 6.30
N ALA A 5 4.55 -9.71 6.17
CA ALA A 5 5.30 -8.56 5.67
C ALA A 5 4.90 -8.19 4.22
N VAL A 6 4.77 -9.19 3.34
CA VAL A 6 4.38 -8.97 1.94
C VAL A 6 2.94 -8.43 1.87
N TYR A 7 2.04 -9.01 2.68
CA TYR A 7 0.66 -8.51 2.77
C TYR A 7 0.62 -7.05 3.24
N ALA A 8 1.37 -6.72 4.29
CA ALA A 8 1.43 -5.37 4.86
C ALA A 8 1.96 -4.36 3.84
N CYS A 9 3.06 -4.65 3.13
CA CYS A 9 3.60 -3.76 2.11
C CYS A 9 2.61 -3.51 0.96
N ILE A 10 2.00 -4.58 0.42
CA ILE A 10 1.01 -4.43 -0.65
C ILE A 10 -0.20 -3.65 -0.16
N TYR A 11 -0.69 -3.93 1.04
CA TYR A 11 -1.81 -3.22 1.63
C TYR A 11 -1.50 -1.74 1.82
N VAL A 12 -0.38 -1.38 2.45
CA VAL A 12 0.03 0.02 2.68
C VAL A 12 0.06 0.80 1.38
N ILE A 13 0.71 0.30 0.33
CA ILE A 13 0.77 1.03 -0.94
C ILE A 13 -0.62 1.10 -1.60
N SER A 14 -1.35 -0.01 -1.63
CA SER A 14 -2.65 -0.08 -2.32
C SER A 14 -3.71 0.78 -1.66
N SER A 15 -3.79 0.77 -0.33
CA SER A 15 -4.71 1.60 0.44
C SER A 15 -4.37 3.08 0.31
N ASN A 16 -3.08 3.44 0.29
CA ASN A 16 -2.66 4.82 0.08
C ASN A 16 -2.97 5.32 -1.34
N VAL A 17 -2.84 4.47 -2.38
CA VAL A 17 -3.30 4.83 -3.73
C VAL A 17 -4.82 5.00 -3.78
N ALA A 18 -5.56 4.11 -3.12
CA ALA A 18 -7.01 4.13 -3.11
C ALA A 18 -7.61 5.32 -2.34
N GLN A 19 -7.01 5.70 -1.21
CA GLN A 19 -7.51 6.77 -0.35
C GLN A 19 -7.33 8.18 -0.94
N MET A 20 -6.38 8.35 -1.87
CA MET A 20 -6.20 9.64 -2.55
C MET A 20 -7.40 9.90 -3.46
N PRO A 21 -8.09 11.05 -3.30
CA PRO A 21 -9.13 11.46 -4.25
C PRO A 21 -8.54 11.60 -5.65
N LEU A 22 -9.28 11.09 -6.63
CA LEU A 22 -8.90 11.14 -8.04
C LEU A 22 -9.93 11.98 -8.78
N HIS A 23 -9.49 13.09 -9.37
CA HIS A 23 -10.38 14.02 -10.05
C HIS A 23 -10.04 14.08 -11.53
N VAL A 24 -11.07 14.29 -12.36
CA VAL A 24 -10.89 14.84 -13.69
C VAL A 24 -10.83 16.37 -13.55
N MET A 25 -9.77 16.95 -14.08
CA MET A 25 -9.46 18.36 -14.07
C MET A 25 -9.51 18.90 -15.50
N ARG A 26 -9.87 20.16 -15.66
CA ARG A 26 -9.80 20.89 -16.92
C ARG A 26 -8.93 22.12 -16.75
N ARG A 27 -8.01 22.33 -17.69
CA ARG A 27 -7.19 23.54 -17.79
C ARG A 27 -7.69 24.40 -18.95
N THR A 28 -8.27 25.55 -18.63
CA THR A 28 -8.76 26.55 -19.58
C THR A 28 -7.93 27.82 -19.44
N GLY A 29 -6.90 27.96 -20.28
CA GLY A 29 -5.92 29.04 -20.16
C GLY A 29 -5.18 29.00 -18.83
N LYS A 30 -5.41 29.99 -17.96
CA LYS A 30 -4.80 30.08 -16.62
C LYS A 30 -5.67 29.45 -15.51
N LYS A 31 -6.91 29.06 -15.80
CA LYS A 31 -7.83 28.48 -14.81
C LYS A 31 -7.69 26.95 -14.81
N VAL A 32 -7.66 26.36 -13.62
CA VAL A 32 -7.73 24.91 -13.40
C VAL A 32 -8.92 24.64 -12.50
N GLU A 33 -9.83 23.78 -12.95
CA GLU A 33 -11.03 23.42 -12.20
C GLU A 33 -11.35 21.93 -12.32
N ALA A 34 -12.10 21.39 -11.37
CA ALA A 34 -12.58 20.02 -11.43
C ALA A 34 -13.72 19.91 -12.46
N ALA A 35 -13.54 19.08 -13.48
CA ALA A 35 -14.50 18.87 -14.56
C ALA A 35 -15.56 17.84 -14.15
N ARG A 36 -16.44 18.23 -13.22
CA ARG A 36 -17.55 17.38 -12.72
C ARG A 36 -18.59 17.05 -13.78
N ASP A 37 -18.63 17.83 -14.86
CA ASP A 37 -19.46 17.64 -16.04
C ASP A 37 -18.97 16.50 -16.94
N HIS A 38 -17.70 16.09 -16.83
CA HIS A 38 -17.14 15.06 -17.68
C HIS A 38 -17.59 13.65 -17.23
N PRO A 39 -18.07 12.76 -18.13
CA PRO A 39 -18.57 11.43 -17.79
C PRO A 39 -17.57 10.57 -16.98
N ALA A 40 -16.29 10.63 -17.37
CA ALA A 40 -15.23 9.93 -16.66
C ALA A 40 -15.01 10.42 -15.21
N PHE A 41 -15.47 11.62 -14.82
CA PHE A 41 -15.31 12.13 -13.46
C PHE A 41 -15.97 11.20 -12.44
N TYR A 42 -17.25 10.87 -12.64
CA TYR A 42 -17.98 9.98 -11.75
C TYR A 42 -17.33 8.58 -11.67
N LEU A 43 -16.86 8.05 -12.80
CA LEU A 43 -16.25 6.72 -12.88
C LEU A 43 -14.93 6.64 -12.11
N VAL A 44 -14.06 7.66 -12.21
CA VAL A 44 -12.77 7.66 -11.52
C VAL A 44 -12.89 8.15 -10.07
N HIS A 45 -13.89 8.95 -9.74
CA HIS A 45 -14.06 9.53 -8.41
C HIS A 45 -14.88 8.63 -7.47
N ASP A 46 -16.07 8.21 -7.91
CA ASP A 46 -17.09 7.60 -7.05
C ASP A 46 -17.27 6.10 -7.35
N GLU A 47 -17.72 5.78 -8.56
CA GLU A 47 -18.20 4.45 -8.93
C GLU A 47 -17.78 4.07 -10.36
N PRO A 48 -16.71 3.27 -10.55
CA PRO A 48 -16.25 2.83 -11.86
C PRO A 48 -17.22 1.85 -12.54
N ASN A 49 -17.96 1.08 -11.74
CA ASN A 49 -18.97 0.13 -12.16
C ASN A 49 -19.88 -0.23 -10.98
N THR A 50 -20.99 -0.92 -11.27
CA THR A 50 -22.03 -1.27 -10.29
C THR A 50 -21.58 -2.16 -9.13
N TRP A 51 -20.42 -2.80 -9.22
CA TRP A 51 -19.95 -3.79 -8.25
C TRP A 51 -19.00 -3.22 -7.20
N GLN A 52 -18.36 -2.09 -7.47
CA GLN A 52 -17.31 -1.57 -6.60
C GLN A 52 -17.23 -0.04 -6.62
N THR A 53 -16.83 0.53 -5.48
CA THR A 53 -16.46 1.95 -5.41
C THR A 53 -15.10 2.18 -6.06
N SER A 54 -14.81 3.44 -6.41
CA SER A 54 -13.53 3.81 -7.01
C SER A 54 -12.35 3.52 -6.08
N TYR A 55 -12.54 3.63 -4.76
CA TYR A 55 -11.56 3.19 -3.76
C TYR A 55 -11.20 1.71 -3.96
N LYS A 56 -12.21 0.82 -3.98
CA LYS A 56 -11.97 -0.62 -4.10
C LYS A 56 -11.36 -1.02 -5.43
N TRP A 57 -11.75 -0.36 -6.51
CA TRP A 57 -11.12 -0.54 -7.83
C TRP A 57 -9.63 -0.19 -7.80
N ARG A 58 -9.27 1.01 -7.32
CA ARG A 58 -7.86 1.44 -7.23
C ARG A 58 -7.04 0.54 -6.31
N GLU A 59 -7.59 0.17 -5.16
CA GLU A 59 -6.97 -0.75 -4.21
C GLU A 59 -6.68 -2.11 -4.87
N LEU A 60 -7.68 -2.70 -5.53
CA LEU A 60 -7.58 -3.98 -6.21
C LEU A 60 -6.53 -3.93 -7.33
N LYS A 61 -6.53 -2.89 -8.14
CA LYS A 61 -5.60 -2.76 -9.26
C LYS A 61 -4.18 -2.50 -8.81
N GLN A 62 -3.97 -1.67 -7.78
CA GLN A 62 -2.64 -1.51 -7.20
C GLN A 62 -2.11 -2.83 -6.63
N ARG A 63 -2.98 -3.62 -5.98
CA ARG A 63 -2.64 -4.98 -5.54
C ARG A 63 -2.28 -5.90 -6.72
N HIS A 64 -3.00 -5.83 -7.84
CA HIS A 64 -2.67 -6.64 -9.03
C HIS A 64 -1.30 -6.27 -9.58
N ILE A 65 -0.97 -4.98 -9.64
CA ILE A 65 0.33 -4.48 -10.09
C ILE A 65 1.44 -4.99 -9.17
N LEU A 66 1.28 -4.86 -7.85
CA LEU A 66 2.31 -5.27 -6.88
C LEU A 66 2.44 -6.78 -6.72
N GLY A 67 1.36 -7.55 -6.97
CA GLY A 67 1.34 -9.00 -6.85
C GLY A 67 1.76 -9.72 -8.15
N TRP A 68 1.20 -9.32 -9.28
CA TRP A 68 1.34 -9.99 -10.59
C TRP A 68 2.10 -9.15 -11.62
N GLY A 69 2.51 -7.94 -11.27
CA GLY A 69 3.26 -7.03 -12.15
C GLY A 69 2.36 -6.17 -13.05
N ASN A 70 1.08 -6.49 -13.16
CA ASN A 70 0.19 -5.90 -14.16
C ASN A 70 -1.20 -5.63 -13.57
N GLY A 71 -1.71 -4.42 -13.80
CA GLY A 71 -3.08 -4.02 -13.47
C GLY A 71 -3.85 -3.68 -14.74
N PHE A 72 -4.87 -4.47 -15.05
CA PHE A 72 -5.71 -4.33 -16.23
C PHE A 72 -7.10 -3.80 -15.88
N THR A 73 -7.54 -2.73 -16.54
CA THR A 73 -8.91 -2.24 -16.45
C THR A 73 -9.42 -2.00 -17.86
N ARG A 74 -10.49 -2.70 -18.24
CA ARG A 74 -11.18 -2.50 -19.51
C ARG A 74 -12.00 -1.22 -19.43
N VAL A 75 -11.87 -0.38 -20.45
CA VAL A 75 -12.66 0.82 -20.64
C VAL A 75 -13.88 0.45 -21.48
N ILE A 76 -15.08 0.61 -20.91
CA ILE A 76 -16.32 0.40 -21.63
C ILE A 76 -16.73 1.73 -22.24
N ARG A 77 -16.87 1.74 -23.56
CA ARG A 77 -17.26 2.92 -24.32
C ARG A 77 -18.61 2.70 -25.00
N HIS A 78 -19.43 3.75 -25.01
CA HIS A 78 -20.67 3.73 -25.75
C HIS A 78 -20.39 3.68 -27.26
N ARG A 79 -20.95 2.68 -27.96
CA ARG A 79 -20.58 2.33 -29.35
C ARG A 79 -20.73 3.46 -30.36
N ARG A 80 -21.69 4.37 -30.15
CA ARG A 80 -22.01 5.46 -31.09
C ARG A 80 -21.27 6.76 -30.78
N THR A 81 -21.10 7.08 -29.50
CA THR A 81 -20.55 8.36 -29.05
C THR A 81 -19.07 8.26 -28.68
N GLY A 82 -18.55 7.06 -28.40
CA GLY A 82 -17.18 6.84 -27.93
C GLY A 82 -16.94 7.24 -26.47
N GLU A 83 -17.98 7.74 -25.80
CA GLU A 83 -17.99 8.18 -24.42
C GLU A 83 -17.72 7.02 -23.45
N VAL A 84 -16.92 7.27 -22.41
CA VAL A 84 -16.62 6.24 -21.39
C VAL A 84 -17.81 6.08 -20.46
N THR A 85 -18.38 4.88 -20.42
CA THR A 85 -19.55 4.53 -19.62
C THR A 85 -19.25 3.64 -18.43
N GLY A 86 -18.06 3.01 -18.38
CA GLY A 86 -17.70 2.13 -17.29
C GLY A 86 -16.25 1.69 -17.32
N LEU A 87 -15.75 1.25 -16.17
CA LEU A 87 -14.41 0.71 -15.97
C LEU A 87 -14.52 -0.68 -15.34
N GLU A 88 -14.19 -1.71 -16.11
CA GLU A 88 -14.29 -3.11 -15.68
C GLU A 88 -12.94 -3.66 -15.28
N ALA A 89 -12.90 -4.34 -14.14
CA ALA A 89 -11.69 -4.91 -13.60
C ALA A 89 -11.37 -6.24 -14.29
N CYS A 90 -10.29 -6.29 -15.07
CA CYS A 90 -9.75 -7.57 -15.58
C CYS A 90 -8.72 -8.16 -14.62
N MET A 91 -8.78 -9.47 -14.39
CA MET A 91 -7.82 -10.17 -13.53
C MET A 91 -6.51 -10.46 -14.26
N PRO A 92 -5.34 -10.33 -13.61
CA PRO A 92 -4.05 -10.51 -14.26
C PRO A 92 -3.76 -11.97 -14.63
N TRP A 93 -4.38 -12.95 -13.96
CA TRP A 93 -4.25 -14.38 -14.31
C TRP A 93 -5.19 -14.81 -15.46
N GLU A 94 -6.13 -13.95 -15.86
CA GLU A 94 -7.09 -14.20 -16.95
C GLU A 94 -6.78 -13.36 -18.18
N THR A 95 -5.81 -12.44 -18.10
CA THR A 95 -5.50 -11.47 -19.15
C THR A 95 -4.10 -11.71 -19.70
N THR A 96 -3.99 -11.81 -21.03
CA THR A 96 -2.71 -11.93 -21.72
C THR A 96 -2.62 -11.00 -22.92
N LEU A 97 -1.43 -10.52 -23.23
CA LEU A 97 -1.19 -9.71 -24.43
C LEU A 97 -0.81 -10.62 -25.59
N LEU A 98 -1.69 -10.70 -26.58
CA LEU A 98 -1.51 -11.51 -27.79
C LEU A 98 -0.99 -10.64 -28.93
N ASN A 99 -0.09 -11.19 -29.75
CA ASN A 99 0.35 -10.60 -31.00
C ASN A 99 -0.11 -11.49 -32.16
N THR A 100 -1.08 -11.03 -32.94
CA THR A 100 -1.58 -11.73 -34.12
C THR A 100 -1.21 -10.94 -35.36
N GLY A 101 -0.20 -11.40 -36.11
CA GLY A 101 0.21 -10.76 -37.36
C GLY A 101 0.70 -9.31 -37.21
N GLY A 102 1.32 -8.95 -36.08
CA GLY A 102 1.81 -7.60 -35.80
C GLY A 102 0.79 -6.69 -35.10
N ARG A 103 -0.46 -7.15 -34.91
CA ARG A 103 -1.48 -6.44 -34.14
C ARG A 103 -1.54 -7.00 -32.72
N TYR A 104 -1.42 -6.09 -31.74
CA TYR A 104 -1.56 -6.44 -30.34
C TYR A 104 -3.01 -6.35 -29.88
N THR A 105 -3.45 -7.33 -29.10
CA THR A 105 -4.78 -7.37 -28.46
C THR A 105 -4.66 -8.03 -27.09
N TYR A 106 -5.44 -7.57 -26.12
CA TYR A 106 -5.54 -8.26 -24.83
C TYR A 106 -6.58 -9.37 -24.94
N GLY A 107 -6.15 -10.63 -24.81
CA GLY A 107 -7.06 -11.76 -24.64
C GLY A 107 -7.47 -11.87 -23.17
N VAL A 108 -8.78 -11.89 -22.90
CA VAL A 108 -9.36 -12.11 -21.57
C VAL A 108 -10.13 -13.43 -21.59
N TYR A 109 -9.87 -14.28 -20.60
CA TYR A 109 -10.45 -15.60 -20.44
C TYR A 109 -11.07 -15.72 -19.05
N ASN A 110 -12.34 -15.32 -18.90
CA ASN A 110 -13.03 -15.30 -17.61
C ASN A 110 -14.38 -16.06 -17.70
N GLU A 111 -15.22 -15.94 -16.67
CA GLU A 111 -16.53 -16.59 -16.60
C GLU A 111 -17.50 -16.15 -17.71
N GLU A 112 -17.32 -14.95 -18.27
CA GLU A 112 -18.11 -14.43 -19.40
C GLU A 112 -17.68 -15.03 -20.74
N GLY A 113 -16.56 -15.76 -20.77
CA GLY A 113 -16.00 -16.43 -21.92
C GLY A 113 -14.64 -15.89 -22.34
N SER A 114 -14.29 -16.13 -23.61
CA SER A 114 -13.02 -15.70 -24.20
C SER A 114 -13.25 -14.58 -25.19
N PHE A 115 -12.66 -13.42 -24.95
CA PHE A 115 -12.79 -12.27 -25.85
C PHE A 115 -11.51 -11.46 -25.93
N ALA A 116 -11.39 -10.70 -27.02
CA ALA A 116 -10.26 -9.81 -27.26
C ALA A 116 -10.65 -8.35 -27.02
N ILE A 117 -9.79 -7.62 -26.31
CA ILE A 117 -9.92 -6.20 -26.05
C ILE A 117 -8.84 -5.46 -26.82
N ASN A 118 -9.23 -4.38 -27.50
CA ASN A 118 -8.30 -3.50 -28.19
C ASN A 118 -7.39 -2.80 -27.15
N PRO A 119 -6.07 -2.65 -27.38
CA PRO A 119 -5.20 -1.89 -26.49
C PRO A 119 -5.68 -0.46 -26.18
N ASP A 120 -6.47 0.17 -27.05
CA ASP A 120 -7.04 1.50 -26.79
C ASP A 120 -8.15 1.50 -25.74
N ASP A 121 -8.82 0.37 -25.54
CA ASP A 121 -9.87 0.16 -24.53
C ASP A 121 -9.34 -0.57 -23.29
N MET A 122 -8.02 -0.59 -23.09
CA MET A 122 -7.38 -1.20 -21.92
C MET A 122 -6.47 -0.19 -21.23
N ILE A 123 -6.79 0.13 -19.97
CA ILE A 123 -5.87 0.76 -19.03
C ILE A 123 -4.94 -0.34 -18.51
N HIS A 124 -3.64 -0.20 -18.79
CA HIS A 124 -2.62 -1.15 -18.37
C HIS A 124 -1.52 -0.46 -17.58
N VAL A 125 -1.66 -0.50 -16.25
CA VAL A 125 -0.63 0.00 -15.34
C VAL A 125 0.33 -1.14 -15.01
N ARG A 126 1.63 -0.86 -15.06
CA ARG A 126 2.69 -1.87 -14.99
C ARG A 126 3.63 -1.60 -13.83
N ALA A 127 4.08 -2.68 -13.19
CA ALA A 127 5.20 -2.64 -12.27
C ALA A 127 6.53 -2.55 -13.03
N LEU A 128 7.61 -2.33 -12.29
CA LEU A 128 8.96 -2.38 -12.84
C LEU A 128 9.21 -3.73 -13.53
N GLY A 129 9.76 -3.69 -14.74
CA GLY A 129 10.07 -4.89 -15.51
C GLY A 129 10.91 -4.59 -16.75
N ASN A 130 11.49 -5.64 -17.32
CA ASN A 130 12.37 -5.57 -18.49
C ASN A 130 11.64 -5.76 -19.83
N ASP A 131 10.36 -6.14 -19.80
CA ASP A 131 9.53 -6.20 -21.01
C ASP A 131 8.93 -4.80 -21.25
N GLN A 132 9.10 -4.29 -22.47
CA GLN A 132 8.55 -2.99 -22.88
C GLN A 132 7.01 -2.98 -22.86
N LYS A 133 6.37 -4.16 -22.89
CA LYS A 133 4.92 -4.30 -23.00
C LYS A 133 4.27 -4.73 -21.69
N MET A 134 4.83 -5.70 -20.97
CA MET A 134 4.28 -6.21 -19.70
C MET A 134 5.17 -5.86 -18.50
N GLY A 135 4.56 -5.63 -17.34
CA GLY A 135 5.29 -5.54 -16.07
C GLY A 135 5.68 -6.92 -15.56
N LEU A 136 6.74 -6.99 -14.77
CA LEU A 136 7.17 -8.22 -14.09
C LEU A 136 6.61 -8.24 -12.66
N SER A 137 6.17 -9.41 -12.20
CA SER A 137 5.68 -9.55 -10.82
C SER A 137 6.81 -9.33 -9.81
N PRO A 138 6.70 -8.35 -8.90
CA PRO A 138 7.68 -8.18 -7.82
C PRO A 138 7.78 -9.43 -6.94
N VAL A 139 6.66 -10.13 -6.72
CA VAL A 139 6.61 -11.37 -5.93
C VAL A 139 7.37 -12.50 -6.62
N LEU A 140 7.26 -12.65 -7.95
CA LEU A 140 8.02 -13.65 -8.70
C LEU A 140 9.50 -13.27 -8.79
N GLN A 141 9.82 -11.99 -9.02
CA GLN A 141 11.20 -11.51 -9.09
C GLN A 141 11.97 -11.74 -7.78
N HIS A 142 11.27 -11.69 -6.64
CA HIS A 142 11.86 -11.90 -5.31
C HIS A 142 11.33 -13.16 -4.62
N ALA A 143 10.96 -14.18 -5.40
CA ALA A 143 10.40 -15.42 -4.87
C ALA A 143 11.34 -16.13 -3.89
N GLU A 144 12.66 -16.07 -4.11
CA GLU A 144 13.67 -16.65 -3.22
C GLU A 144 13.69 -15.97 -1.86
N THR A 145 13.74 -14.63 -1.83
CA THR A 145 13.72 -13.83 -0.59
C THR A 145 12.44 -14.08 0.21
N ILE A 146 11.29 -14.12 -0.47
CA ILE A 146 10.00 -14.42 0.17
C ILE A 146 9.95 -15.88 0.65
N GLY A 147 10.49 -16.81 -0.15
CA GLY A 147 10.59 -18.24 0.17
C GLY A 147 11.46 -18.51 1.39
N MET A 148 12.54 -17.76 1.58
CA MET A 148 13.37 -17.80 2.78
C MET A 148 12.56 -17.45 4.04
N GLY A 149 11.75 -16.38 3.98
CA GLY A 149 10.87 -15.98 5.08
C GLY A 149 9.81 -17.04 5.42
N MET A 150 9.19 -17.64 4.38
CA MET A 150 8.22 -18.73 4.55
C MET A 150 8.87 -19.98 5.15
N SER A 151 10.11 -20.30 4.76
CA SER A 151 10.85 -21.44 5.29
C SER A 151 11.23 -21.21 6.75
N GLY A 152 11.64 -20.00 7.11
CA GLY A 152 11.87 -19.59 8.50
C GLY A 152 10.60 -19.76 9.35
N GLN A 153 9.45 -19.29 8.87
CA GLN A 153 8.16 -19.48 9.56
C GLN A 153 7.82 -20.96 9.79
N LYS A 154 7.99 -21.81 8.77
CA LYS A 154 7.75 -23.25 8.88
C LYS A 154 8.71 -23.93 9.87
N TYR A 155 9.99 -23.53 9.87
CA TYR A 155 10.95 -24.03 10.85
C TYR A 155 10.53 -23.63 12.26
N THR A 156 10.15 -22.37 12.47
CA THR A 156 9.67 -21.86 13.76
C THR A 156 8.42 -22.61 14.22
N GLU A 157 7.43 -22.81 13.34
CA GLU A 157 6.24 -23.62 13.61
C GLU A 157 6.63 -25.05 14.01
N SER A 158 7.52 -25.68 13.24
CA SER A 158 8.00 -27.04 13.54
C SER A 158 8.68 -27.09 14.90
N PHE A 159 9.58 -26.15 15.18
CA PHE A 159 10.31 -26.03 16.44
C PHE A 159 9.35 -25.95 17.64
N PHE A 160 8.35 -25.06 17.59
CA PHE A 160 7.37 -24.92 18.67
C PHE A 160 6.35 -26.06 18.75
N SER A 161 6.06 -26.73 17.63
CA SER A 161 5.24 -27.95 17.61
C SER A 161 5.96 -29.18 18.18
N GLY A 162 7.23 -29.05 18.58
CA GLY A 162 7.98 -30.09 19.29
C GLY A 162 8.72 -31.05 18.37
N ASN A 163 9.20 -30.59 17.20
CA ASN A 163 9.86 -31.36 16.13
C ASN A 163 10.98 -32.31 16.61
N ALA A 164 10.57 -33.46 17.14
CA ALA A 164 11.39 -34.60 17.59
C ALA A 164 12.57 -34.28 18.54
N ARG A 165 12.67 -33.07 19.09
CA ARG A 165 13.70 -32.72 20.10
C ARG A 165 13.17 -33.09 21.49
N PRO A 166 13.81 -34.02 22.22
CA PRO A 166 13.44 -34.27 23.60
C PRO A 166 13.66 -33.00 24.43
N ALA A 167 12.71 -32.66 25.32
CA ALA A 167 12.84 -31.49 26.22
C ALA A 167 14.02 -31.62 27.21
N GLY A 168 14.47 -32.86 27.43
CA GLY A 168 15.65 -33.18 28.19
C GLY A 168 15.94 -34.67 28.07
N ILE A 169 17.17 -35.04 28.42
CA ILE A 169 17.60 -36.43 28.48
C ILE A 169 17.58 -36.84 29.95
N VAL A 170 16.83 -37.91 30.25
CA VAL A 170 16.86 -38.58 31.54
C VAL A 170 17.77 -39.79 31.40
N SER A 171 18.91 -39.78 32.10
CA SER A 171 19.85 -40.90 32.16
C SER A 171 19.86 -41.52 33.55
N VAL A 172 20.02 -42.85 33.62
CA VAL A 172 20.20 -43.57 34.88
C VAL A 172 21.70 -43.79 35.11
N LYS A 173 22.20 -43.53 36.31
CA LYS A 173 23.63 -43.60 36.64
C LYS A 173 24.19 -45.03 36.83
N GLY A 174 23.38 -46.08 36.67
CA GLY A 174 23.80 -47.48 36.88
C GLY A 174 23.30 -48.42 35.78
N GLU A 175 23.87 -49.63 35.73
CA GLU A 175 23.45 -50.68 34.80
C GLU A 175 22.05 -51.20 35.16
N LEU A 176 21.17 -51.26 34.16
CA LEU A 176 19.80 -51.74 34.30
C LEU A 176 19.60 -52.94 33.38
N ASN A 177 18.98 -53.99 33.91
CA ASN A 177 18.48 -55.08 33.07
C ASN A 177 17.18 -54.66 32.36
N ASP A 178 16.83 -55.36 31.29
CA ASP A 178 15.65 -55.03 30.45
C ASP A 178 14.33 -55.01 31.24
N GLY A 179 14.22 -55.86 32.28
CA GLY A 179 13.05 -55.92 33.15
C GLY A 179 12.90 -54.68 34.04
N ALA A 180 13.99 -54.20 34.62
CA ALA A 180 14.03 -53.00 35.46
C ALA A 180 13.81 -51.73 34.63
N TRP A 181 14.31 -51.68 33.39
CA TRP A 181 14.06 -50.59 32.46
C TRP A 181 12.57 -50.42 32.13
N LYS A 182 11.88 -51.52 31.82
CA LYS A 182 10.43 -51.50 31.54
C LYS A 182 9.63 -51.00 32.75
N ARG A 183 9.95 -51.50 33.95
CA ARG A 183 9.29 -51.08 35.20
C ARG A 183 9.51 -49.60 35.50
N LEU A 184 10.73 -49.10 35.31
CA LEU A 184 11.07 -47.69 35.50
C LEU A 184 10.28 -46.79 34.53
N LYS A 185 10.19 -47.18 33.25
CA LYS A 185 9.44 -46.44 32.23
C LYS A 185 7.94 -46.37 32.57
N GLU A 186 7.34 -47.48 32.99
CA GLU A 186 5.93 -47.51 33.40
C GLU A 186 5.66 -46.65 34.63
N MET A 187 6.55 -46.71 35.64
CA MET A 187 6.46 -45.85 36.82
C MET A 187 6.58 -44.38 36.48
N TRP A 188 7.52 -44.01 35.60
CA TRP A 188 7.70 -42.63 35.14
C TRP A 188 6.48 -42.09 34.39
N GLN A 189 5.89 -42.88 33.48
CA GLN A 189 4.69 -42.49 32.75
C GLN A 189 3.49 -42.30 33.69
N LYS A 190 3.26 -43.23 34.61
CA LYS A 190 2.21 -43.10 35.64
C LYS A 190 2.42 -41.87 36.50
N ALA A 191 3.65 -41.63 36.95
CA ALA A 191 3.96 -40.49 37.78
C ALA A 191 3.78 -39.15 37.05
N THR A 192 4.21 -39.04 35.79
CA THR A 192 4.02 -37.84 34.98
C THR A 192 2.53 -37.53 34.75
N ALA A 193 1.71 -38.56 34.54
CA ALA A 193 0.26 -38.41 34.41
C ALA A 193 -0.39 -37.96 35.73
N MET A 194 0.03 -38.53 36.86
CA MET A 194 -0.49 -38.18 38.19
C MET A 194 -0.13 -36.75 38.59
N LEU A 195 1.12 -36.31 38.35
CA LEU A 195 1.60 -34.95 38.63
C LEU A 195 0.85 -33.87 37.83
N ARG A 196 0.36 -34.19 36.63
CA ARG A 196 -0.49 -33.27 35.84
C ARG A 196 -1.91 -33.14 36.38
N SER A 197 -2.36 -34.09 37.20
CA SER A 197 -3.75 -34.17 37.68
C SER A 197 -3.92 -33.81 39.16
N GLN A 198 -2.85 -33.90 39.97
CA GLN A 198 -2.89 -33.64 41.42
C GLN A 198 -1.58 -32.99 41.88
N GLU A 199 -1.68 -31.83 42.56
CA GLU A 199 -0.53 -31.11 43.13
C GLU A 199 -0.06 -31.73 44.46
N ASN A 200 1.21 -31.49 44.82
CA ASN A 200 1.83 -31.81 46.13
C ASN A 200 1.93 -33.28 46.55
N ARG A 201 2.04 -34.23 45.62
CA ARG A 201 2.33 -35.64 45.94
C ARG A 201 3.83 -35.96 45.95
N THR A 202 4.29 -36.64 47.00
CA THR A 202 5.66 -37.18 47.07
C THR A 202 5.80 -38.39 46.14
N MET A 203 6.83 -38.39 45.30
CA MET A 203 7.11 -39.44 44.33
C MET A 203 8.28 -40.31 44.80
N LEU A 204 8.13 -41.63 44.71
CA LEU A 204 9.20 -42.60 44.97
C LEU A 204 9.82 -43.04 43.63
N LEU A 205 11.11 -42.76 43.44
CA LEU A 205 11.88 -43.19 42.27
C LEU A 205 12.88 -44.29 42.66
N PRO A 206 12.97 -45.40 41.89
CA PRO A 206 13.77 -46.56 42.27
C PRO A 206 15.26 -46.45 41.89
N ALA A 207 15.68 -45.35 41.26
CA ALA A 207 17.06 -45.14 40.81
C ALA A 207 17.43 -43.65 40.81
N GLU A 208 18.72 -43.35 40.92
CA GLU A 208 19.25 -42.00 40.70
C GLU A 208 19.14 -41.63 39.22
N LEU A 209 18.27 -40.66 38.93
CA LEU A 209 18.08 -40.11 37.60
C LEU A 209 18.84 -38.80 37.48
N ASP A 210 19.61 -38.65 36.41
CA ASP A 210 20.21 -37.38 36.00
C ASP A 210 19.35 -36.79 34.87
N TYR A 211 18.80 -35.59 35.10
CA TYR A 211 18.02 -34.86 34.10
C TYR A 211 18.87 -33.73 33.51
N LYS A 212 19.19 -33.86 32.23
CA LYS A 212 19.86 -32.81 31.46
C LYS A 212 18.82 -32.11 30.60
N ALA A 213 18.43 -30.90 31.00
CA ALA A 213 17.61 -30.03 30.17
C ALA A 213 18.38 -29.71 28.88
N LEU A 214 17.75 -29.94 27.73
CA LEU A 214 18.31 -29.49 26.46
C LEU A 214 17.90 -28.03 26.30
N THR A 215 18.86 -27.11 26.46
CA THR A 215 18.63 -25.67 26.33
C THR A 215 18.37 -25.28 24.87
N VAL A 216 17.64 -24.18 24.68
CA VAL A 216 17.46 -23.55 23.36
C VAL A 216 18.84 -23.23 22.78
N SER A 217 19.08 -23.62 21.53
CA SER A 217 20.39 -23.47 20.90
C SER A 217 20.64 -21.99 20.55
N PRO A 218 21.89 -21.49 20.59
CA PRO A 218 22.25 -20.18 20.03
C PRO A 218 21.77 -19.95 18.58
N VAL A 219 21.57 -21.04 17.82
CA VAL A 219 20.99 -21.04 16.48
C VAL A 219 19.56 -20.49 16.45
N ASP A 220 18.77 -20.73 17.50
CA ASP A 220 17.37 -20.32 17.54
C ASP A 220 17.23 -18.80 17.80
N ALA A 221 18.19 -18.19 18.52
CA ALA A 221 18.28 -16.73 18.65
C ALA A 221 18.64 -16.06 17.32
N GLN A 222 19.60 -16.62 16.57
CA GLN A 222 19.98 -16.14 15.24
C GLN A 222 18.83 -16.22 14.23
N LEU A 223 17.92 -17.18 14.38
CA LEU A 223 16.74 -17.28 13.51
C LEU A 223 15.81 -16.07 13.64
N ILE A 224 15.60 -15.55 14.85
CA ILE A 224 14.78 -14.35 15.06
C ILE A 224 15.37 -13.16 14.30
N ASP A 225 16.69 -12.99 14.36
CA ASP A 225 17.39 -11.93 13.63
C ASP A 225 17.30 -12.11 12.11
N MET A 226 17.39 -13.35 11.62
CA MET A 226 17.15 -13.65 10.20
C MET A 226 15.72 -13.32 9.77
N MET A 227 14.71 -13.59 10.59
CA MET A 227 13.32 -13.25 10.30
C MET A 227 13.11 -11.73 10.27
N LYS A 228 13.75 -10.98 11.17
CA LYS A 228 13.74 -9.51 11.17
C LYS A 228 14.41 -8.96 9.90
N LEU A 229 15.59 -9.48 9.54
CA LEU A 229 16.28 -9.09 8.32
C LEU A 229 15.42 -9.39 7.08
N ASN A 230 14.76 -10.55 7.04
CA ASN A 230 13.85 -10.91 5.95
C ASN A 230 12.68 -9.92 5.81
N ARG A 231 12.07 -9.52 6.94
CA ARG A 231 11.04 -8.47 6.94
C ARG A 231 11.57 -7.16 6.37
N SER A 232 12.77 -6.73 6.76
CA SER A 232 13.41 -5.52 6.23
C SER A 232 13.70 -5.61 4.73
N MET A 233 14.18 -6.76 4.25
CA MET A 233 14.39 -7.00 2.82
C MET A 233 13.08 -6.92 2.03
N ILE A 234 11.98 -7.49 2.56
CA ILE A 234 10.65 -7.39 1.94
C ILE A 234 10.17 -5.94 1.91
N ALA A 235 10.34 -5.20 3.01
CA ALA A 235 10.01 -3.77 3.05
C ALA A 235 10.79 -2.99 1.97
N GLY A 236 12.08 -3.30 1.82
CA GLY A 236 12.95 -2.73 0.78
C GLY A 236 12.51 -3.05 -0.65
N ILE A 237 12.04 -4.27 -0.93
CA ILE A 237 11.53 -4.67 -2.26
C ILE A 237 10.38 -3.76 -2.72
N PHE A 238 9.48 -3.41 -1.80
CA PHE A 238 8.33 -2.55 -2.09
C PHE A 238 8.61 -1.06 -1.83
N ASN A 239 9.84 -0.71 -1.43
CA ASN A 239 10.23 0.63 -0.99
C ASN A 239 9.36 1.20 0.16
N VAL A 240 8.87 0.34 1.06
CA VAL A 240 8.02 0.77 2.20
C VAL A 240 8.89 0.93 3.45
N PRO A 241 8.82 2.06 4.18
CA PRO A 241 9.52 2.22 5.45
C PRO A 241 9.10 1.17 6.49
N ALA A 242 10.06 0.70 7.29
CA ALA A 242 9.85 -0.35 8.29
C ALA A 242 8.73 -0.01 9.30
N HIS A 243 8.65 1.25 9.74
CA HIS A 243 7.63 1.68 10.71
C HIS A 243 6.20 1.56 10.17
N MET A 244 6.00 1.62 8.84
CA MET A 244 4.67 1.47 8.21
C MET A 244 4.17 0.02 8.18
N ILE A 245 5.06 -0.95 8.42
CA ILE A 245 4.71 -2.37 8.61
C ILE A 245 4.82 -2.80 10.07
N ASN A 246 4.72 -1.84 11.01
CA ASN A 246 4.81 -2.01 12.46
C ASN A 246 6.16 -2.54 12.96
N ASP A 247 7.25 -2.21 12.26
CA ASP A 247 8.61 -2.46 12.75
C ASP A 247 9.25 -1.16 13.26
N LEU A 248 9.27 -1.01 14.58
CA LEU A 248 9.67 0.22 15.28
C LEU A 248 11.04 0.11 15.97
N GLU A 249 11.79 -0.98 15.78
CA GLU A 249 13.01 -1.27 16.57
C GLU A 249 14.09 -0.17 16.42
N LYS A 250 14.10 0.54 15.28
CA LYS A 250 15.04 1.64 14.99
C LYS A 250 14.35 3.00 14.80
N ALA A 251 13.06 3.11 15.09
CA ALA A 251 12.28 4.32 14.81
C ALA A 251 12.22 5.25 16.03
N THR A 252 12.69 6.49 15.88
CA THR A 252 12.44 7.59 16.83
C THR A 252 11.38 8.55 16.27
N PHE A 253 10.63 9.25 17.13
CA PHE A 253 9.54 10.13 16.72
C PHE A 253 9.96 11.20 15.69
N SER A 254 11.15 11.79 15.82
CA SER A 254 11.68 12.79 14.88
C SER A 254 11.96 12.20 13.49
N ASN A 255 12.43 10.95 13.43
CA ASN A 255 12.75 10.27 12.18
C ASN A 255 11.47 9.77 11.45
N ILE A 256 10.36 9.55 12.16
CA ILE A 256 9.10 9.07 11.56
C ILE A 256 8.48 10.11 10.62
N SER A 257 8.43 11.40 11.02
CA SER A 257 7.85 12.46 10.18
C SER A 257 8.63 12.63 8.88
N GLU A 258 9.97 12.61 8.94
CA GLU A 258 10.81 12.67 7.75
C GLU A 258 10.64 11.43 6.87
N GLN A 259 10.58 10.23 7.46
CA GLN A 259 10.34 8.99 6.71
C GLN A 259 8.95 8.96 6.05
N ALA A 260 7.92 9.56 6.65
CA ALA A 260 6.60 9.68 6.04
C ALA A 260 6.66 10.57 4.78
N ILE A 261 7.39 11.68 4.83
CA ILE A 261 7.61 12.54 3.65
C ILE A 261 8.41 11.79 2.57
N GLN A 262 9.46 11.07 2.96
CA GLN A 262 10.26 10.24 2.04
C GLN A 262 9.41 9.15 1.37
N PHE A 263 8.52 8.50 2.12
CA PHE A 263 7.59 7.53 1.58
C PHE A 263 6.69 8.14 0.49
N VAL A 264 6.08 9.29 0.76
CA VAL A 264 5.26 9.98 -0.24
C VAL A 264 6.09 10.31 -1.47
N ARG A 265 7.28 10.90 -1.30
CA ARG A 265 8.13 11.38 -2.41
C ARG A 265 8.72 10.25 -3.25
N TYR A 266 9.26 9.21 -2.63
CA TYR A 266 10.03 8.17 -3.33
C TYR A 266 9.25 6.89 -3.60
N THR A 267 8.12 6.68 -2.92
CA THR A 267 7.29 5.49 -3.11
C THR A 267 5.99 5.84 -3.78
N MET A 268 5.21 6.76 -3.21
CA MET A 268 3.85 7.04 -3.71
C MET A 268 3.83 7.88 -4.99
N MET A 269 4.66 8.93 -5.07
CA MET A 269 4.69 9.83 -6.24
C MET A 269 4.97 9.11 -7.58
N PRO A 270 5.91 8.14 -7.67
CA PRO A 270 6.09 7.33 -8.87
C PRO A 270 4.81 6.57 -9.27
N TRP A 271 4.12 5.94 -8.30
CA TRP A 271 2.85 5.25 -8.56
C TRP A 271 1.76 6.20 -9.02
N VAL A 272 1.60 7.34 -8.34
CA VAL A 272 0.64 8.40 -8.70
C VAL A 272 0.86 8.87 -10.13
N THR A 273 2.11 9.16 -10.49
CA THR A 273 2.47 9.63 -11.83
C THR A 273 2.18 8.56 -12.89
N ASN A 274 2.53 7.29 -12.62
CA ASN A 274 2.28 6.17 -13.53
C ASN A 274 0.77 5.99 -13.79
N TRP A 275 -0.03 6.01 -12.73
CA TRP A 275 -1.49 5.95 -12.83
C TRP A 275 -2.07 7.14 -13.61
N GLU A 276 -1.68 8.37 -13.26
CA GLU A 276 -2.15 9.57 -13.96
C GLU A 276 -1.85 9.52 -15.45
N GLN A 277 -0.62 9.17 -15.84
CA GLN A 277 -0.23 9.10 -17.24
C GLN A 277 -1.02 8.03 -18.00
N GLU A 278 -1.19 6.83 -17.45
CA GLU A 278 -1.93 5.77 -18.15
C GLU A 278 -3.42 6.09 -18.23
N LEU A 279 -4.03 6.63 -17.16
CA LEU A 279 -5.43 7.09 -17.21
C LEU A 279 -5.61 8.23 -18.22
N ASN A 280 -4.69 9.20 -18.24
CA ASN A 280 -4.72 10.30 -19.20
C ASN A 280 -4.57 9.80 -20.65
N ARG A 281 -3.77 8.76 -20.85
CA ARG A 281 -3.56 8.15 -22.16
C ARG A 281 -4.81 7.42 -22.67
N ARG A 282 -5.55 6.75 -21.78
CA ARG A 282 -6.61 5.80 -22.14
C ARG A 282 -8.04 6.29 -21.95
N LEU A 283 -8.29 7.21 -21.03
CA LEU A 283 -9.65 7.73 -20.80
C LEU A 283 -10.01 8.82 -21.81
N PHE A 284 -9.09 9.75 -22.07
CA PHE A 284 -9.35 10.91 -22.91
C PHE A 284 -8.89 10.70 -24.34
N THR A 285 -9.74 11.15 -25.26
CA THR A 285 -9.41 11.33 -26.67
C THR A 285 -8.33 12.41 -26.85
N ARG A 286 -7.72 12.44 -28.04
CA ARG A 286 -6.76 13.49 -28.38
C ARG A 286 -7.38 14.89 -28.28
N ALA A 287 -8.61 15.05 -28.76
CA ALA A 287 -9.34 16.32 -28.71
C ALA A 287 -9.63 16.78 -27.28
N GLU A 288 -10.03 15.88 -26.39
CA GLU A 288 -10.26 16.21 -24.97
C GLU A 288 -8.96 16.62 -24.26
N ARG A 289 -7.83 15.96 -24.56
CA ARG A 289 -6.52 16.38 -24.03
C ARG A 289 -6.11 17.74 -24.54
N GLU A 290 -6.32 18.03 -25.83
CA GLU A 290 -6.08 19.35 -26.42
C GLU A 290 -7.00 20.43 -25.82
N ALA A 291 -8.23 20.07 -25.45
CA ALA A 291 -9.16 20.91 -24.70
C ALA A 291 -8.81 21.05 -23.19
N GLY A 292 -7.73 20.42 -22.75
CA GLY A 292 -7.16 20.58 -21.41
C GLY A 292 -7.71 19.64 -20.35
N TYR A 293 -8.40 18.55 -20.70
CA TYR A 293 -8.87 17.54 -19.74
C TYR A 293 -7.75 16.57 -19.33
N TYR A 294 -7.65 16.29 -18.04
CA TYR A 294 -6.70 15.32 -17.48
C TYR A 294 -7.16 14.81 -16.12
N VAL A 295 -6.74 13.61 -15.74
CA VAL A 295 -6.87 13.04 -14.39
C VAL A 295 -5.71 13.49 -13.52
N ARG A 296 -6.00 13.81 -12.26
CA ARG A 296 -5.02 14.18 -11.22
C ARG A 296 -5.44 13.63 -9.85
N PHE A 297 -4.50 13.02 -9.14
CA PHE A 297 -4.66 12.69 -7.73
C PHE A 297 -4.49 13.93 -6.85
N ASN A 298 -5.32 14.01 -5.81
CA ASN A 298 -5.15 14.95 -4.74
C ASN A 298 -4.25 14.35 -3.63
N LEU A 299 -2.99 14.81 -3.60
CA LEU A 299 -1.98 14.39 -2.63
C LEU A 299 -2.10 15.11 -1.28
N ALA A 300 -2.90 16.18 -1.19
CA ALA A 300 -2.94 17.03 0.00
C ALA A 300 -3.33 16.25 1.26
N GLY A 301 -4.19 15.23 1.12
CA GLY A 301 -4.60 14.36 2.23
C GLY A 301 -3.45 13.52 2.82
N LEU A 302 -2.49 13.09 1.99
CA LEU A 302 -1.32 12.32 2.44
C LEU A 302 -0.27 13.19 3.12
N LEU A 303 -0.16 14.44 2.67
CA LEU A 303 0.74 15.44 3.23
C LEU A 303 0.08 16.25 4.37
N ARG A 304 -1.08 15.82 4.87
CA ARG A 304 -1.71 16.44 6.04
C ARG A 304 -0.77 16.27 7.24
N GLY A 305 -0.08 17.35 7.56
CA GLY A 305 0.73 17.44 8.77
C GLY A 305 -0.14 17.41 10.03
N THR A 306 0.53 17.48 11.18
CA THR A 306 -0.10 17.68 12.48
C THR A 306 -1.00 18.92 12.48
N ALA A 307 -1.93 19.00 13.45
CA ALA A 307 -2.79 20.19 13.59
C ALA A 307 -1.98 21.50 13.67
N LYS A 308 -0.77 21.44 14.25
CA LYS A 308 0.17 22.57 14.32
C LYS A 308 0.70 22.96 12.94
N GLU A 309 1.27 22.01 12.20
CA GLU A 309 1.80 22.25 10.84
C GLU A 309 0.71 22.74 9.87
N ARG A 310 -0.53 22.23 10.02
CA ARG A 310 -1.69 22.71 9.26
C ARG A 310 -2.08 24.15 9.62
N ALA A 311 -2.08 24.49 10.90
CA ALA A 311 -2.36 25.85 11.35
C ALA A 311 -1.27 26.82 10.83
N GLU A 312 -0.01 26.42 10.86
CA GLU A 312 1.11 27.19 10.30
C GLU A 312 0.97 27.34 8.78
N PHE A 313 0.67 26.27 8.04
CA PHE A 313 0.44 26.33 6.60
C PHE A 313 -0.67 27.32 6.22
N TYR A 314 -1.85 27.23 6.85
CA TYR A 314 -2.94 28.17 6.57
C TYR A 314 -2.59 29.59 7.00
N HIS A 315 -1.89 29.76 8.14
CA HIS A 315 -1.45 31.08 8.58
C HIS A 315 -0.55 31.75 7.54
N PHE A 316 0.46 31.05 7.03
CA PHE A 316 1.32 31.57 5.96
C PHE A 316 0.54 31.78 4.67
N ALA A 317 -0.29 30.83 4.25
CA ALA A 317 -1.05 30.92 3.01
C ALA A 317 -2.01 32.13 2.95
N ILE A 318 -2.67 32.40 4.08
CA ILE A 318 -3.58 33.53 4.24
C ILE A 318 -2.80 34.85 4.35
N THR A 319 -1.68 34.86 5.07
CA THR A 319 -0.87 36.08 5.28
C THR A 319 -0.14 36.51 4.01
N ASP A 320 0.34 35.55 3.22
CA ASP A 320 0.99 35.77 1.93
C ASP A 320 -0.01 36.14 0.82
N GLY A 321 -1.31 35.99 1.07
CA GLY A 321 -2.40 36.48 0.21
C GLY A 321 -2.69 35.61 -1.01
N TRP A 322 -2.26 34.34 -1.03
CA TRP A 322 -2.57 33.41 -2.13
C TRP A 322 -3.73 32.45 -1.81
N MET A 323 -4.18 32.38 -0.55
CA MET A 323 -5.33 31.60 -0.12
C MET A 323 -6.31 32.45 0.70
N SER A 324 -7.60 32.37 0.39
CA SER A 324 -8.64 33.04 1.16
C SER A 324 -9.01 32.25 2.43
N ARG A 325 -9.63 32.92 3.40
CA ARG A 325 -10.09 32.25 4.63
C ARG A 325 -11.25 31.29 4.33
N ASN A 326 -12.09 31.59 3.35
CA ASN A 326 -13.14 30.67 2.91
C ASN A 326 -12.60 29.46 2.13
N GLU A 327 -11.50 29.61 1.38
CA GLU A 327 -10.81 28.47 0.76
C GLU A 327 -10.26 27.52 1.84
N ALA A 328 -9.63 28.05 2.89
CA ALA A 328 -9.20 27.24 4.03
C ALA A 328 -10.38 26.53 4.71
N ARG A 329 -11.52 27.20 4.87
CA ARG A 329 -12.76 26.58 5.42
C ARG A 329 -13.29 25.47 4.53
N ALA A 330 -13.28 25.66 3.21
CA ALA A 330 -13.67 24.62 2.26
C ALA A 330 -12.75 23.39 2.34
N PHE A 331 -11.44 23.58 2.55
CA PHE A 331 -10.51 22.46 2.79
C PHE A 331 -10.74 21.72 4.12
N GLU A 332 -11.38 22.38 5.09
CA GLU A 332 -11.79 21.81 6.38
C GLU A 332 -13.25 21.33 6.39
N ASP A 333 -13.91 21.26 5.23
CA ASP A 333 -15.33 20.90 5.10
C ASP A 333 -16.27 21.79 5.94
N MET A 334 -15.89 23.06 6.12
CA MET A 334 -16.67 24.07 6.85
C MET A 334 -17.40 25.01 5.89
N ASN A 335 -18.62 25.40 6.26
CA ASN A 335 -19.40 26.38 5.49
C ASN A 335 -18.68 27.72 5.35
N PRO A 336 -18.73 28.37 4.18
CA PRO A 336 -18.16 29.71 4.00
C PRO A 336 -18.86 30.69 4.94
N LYS A 337 -18.15 31.76 5.32
CA LYS A 337 -18.72 32.90 6.04
C LYS A 337 -18.54 34.17 5.23
N ASP A 338 -19.49 35.08 5.37
CA ASP A 338 -19.46 36.37 4.70
C ASP A 338 -18.22 37.19 5.10
N GLY A 339 -17.65 37.93 4.14
CA GLY A 339 -16.44 38.74 4.32
C GLY A 339 -15.11 37.97 4.42
N LEU A 340 -15.09 36.64 4.20
CA LEU A 340 -13.87 35.82 4.28
C LEU A 340 -13.29 35.40 2.92
N ASP A 341 -13.87 35.85 1.81
CA ASP A 341 -13.37 35.61 0.44
C ASP A 341 -12.25 36.59 0.04
N GLU A 342 -12.16 37.74 0.72
CA GLU A 342 -11.12 38.73 0.45
C GLU A 342 -9.76 38.24 0.95
N MET A 343 -8.76 38.31 0.07
CA MET A 343 -7.37 38.02 0.40
C MET A 343 -6.84 39.06 1.38
N LEU A 344 -6.21 38.61 2.46
CA LEU A 344 -5.49 39.52 3.33
C LEU A 344 -4.21 39.97 2.62
N VAL A 345 -3.98 41.28 2.59
CA VAL A 345 -2.73 41.86 2.11
C VAL A 345 -1.94 42.31 3.32
N SER A 346 -0.71 41.81 3.47
CA SER A 346 0.19 42.28 4.51
C SER A 346 0.41 43.80 4.36
N VAL A 347 0.19 44.55 5.43
CA VAL A 347 0.35 46.01 5.49
C VAL A 347 1.80 46.43 5.13
N ASN A 348 2.76 45.52 5.32
CA ASN A 348 4.18 45.74 4.99
C ASN A 348 4.53 45.41 3.53
N ALA A 349 3.67 44.69 2.81
CA ALA A 349 3.88 44.27 1.42
C ALA A 349 3.08 45.08 0.40
N SER A 350 2.27 46.04 0.85
CA SER A 350 1.56 46.96 -0.03
C SER A 350 2.56 47.81 -0.79
N ARG A 351 2.68 47.62 -2.11
CA ARG A 351 3.26 48.66 -2.97
C ARG A 351 2.35 49.88 -2.84
N PRO A 352 2.85 51.06 -2.40
CA PRO A 352 2.03 52.26 -2.46
C PRO A 352 1.66 52.46 -3.92
N ALA A 353 0.37 52.33 -4.24
CA ALA A 353 -0.14 52.63 -5.56
C ALA A 353 0.25 54.07 -5.88
N LYS A 354 0.80 54.31 -7.08
CA LYS A 354 1.04 55.66 -7.59
C LYS A 354 -0.29 56.41 -7.53
N THR A 355 -0.38 57.36 -6.60
CA THR A 355 -1.45 58.36 -6.56
C THR A 355 -1.42 59.07 -7.91
N THR A 356 -2.36 58.76 -8.78
CA THR A 356 -2.57 59.53 -10.00
C THR A 356 -3.28 60.80 -9.55
N ILE A 357 -2.50 61.87 -9.35
CA ILE A 357 -3.05 63.21 -9.19
C ILE A 357 -3.72 63.53 -10.53
N GLN A 358 -5.05 63.58 -10.53
CA GLN A 358 -5.79 64.22 -11.62
C GLN A 358 -5.49 65.72 -11.51
N GLU A 359 -4.61 66.22 -12.37
CA GLU A 359 -4.50 67.65 -12.63
C GLU A 359 -5.82 68.11 -13.27
N ASN A 360 -6.64 68.80 -12.49
CA ASN A 360 -7.73 69.61 -13.02
C ASN A 360 -7.13 70.73 -13.87
N THR A 361 -7.06 70.53 -15.18
CA THR A 361 -7.05 71.63 -16.13
C THR A 361 -8.51 72.00 -16.41
N GLN A 362 -8.99 73.05 -15.74
CA GLN A 362 -10.15 73.79 -16.20
C GLN A 362 -9.68 74.75 -17.28
N ASP A 363 -10.13 74.53 -18.51
CA ASP A 363 -10.13 75.52 -19.57
C ASP A 363 -11.19 76.59 -19.24
N GLU A 364 -10.77 77.84 -19.09
CA GLU A 364 -11.52 79.06 -19.43
C GLU A 364 -10.58 80.04 -20.15
#